data_AF-A0AAU9XUR5-F1
#
_entry.id   AF-A0AAU9XUR5-F1
#
_cell.length_a   1.000
_cell.length_b   1.000
_cell.length_c   1.000
_cell.angle_alpha   90.00
_cell.angle_beta   90.00
_cell.angle_gamma   90.00
#
_symmetry.space_group_name_H-M   'P 1'
#
loop_
_entity.id
_entity.type
_entity.pdbx_description
1 polymer ?
#
loop_
_entity_poly.entity_id
_entity_poly.type
_entity_poly.pdbx_seq_one_letter_code
_entity_poly.pdbx_strand_id
1 'polypeptide(L)'
;TFYTGGISDKEITRCSGILDLLEAGDSVMADKGFDIGNMLQVYNVELNIPPFLENQGQYSTQDEQKTKTIASLRIHVEHAIRTVKEYHFFDSDVPLSTLGSVNQ
;
A
#
# COMPACT_ATOMS: atom_id res chain seq x y z
N THR A 1 21.20 -8.70 -4.79
CA THR A 1 20.97 -9.34 -3.49
C THR A 1 19.53 -9.16 -3.13
N PHE A 2 18.77 -10.25 -3.16
CA PHE A 2 17.33 -10.30 -2.93
C PHE A 2 17.00 -9.79 -1.51
N TYR A 3 15.99 -8.94 -1.38
CA TYR A 3 15.46 -8.45 -0.10
C TYR A 3 14.69 -9.57 0.62
N THR A 4 15.38 -10.67 0.92
CA THR A 4 14.86 -11.81 1.67
C THR A 4 14.90 -11.46 3.16
N GLY A 5 13.82 -10.87 3.67
CA GLY A 5 13.48 -10.89 5.10
C GLY A 5 14.19 -9.92 6.05
N GLY A 6 14.99 -8.97 5.55
CA GLY A 6 15.75 -8.04 6.40
C GLY A 6 15.35 -6.57 6.34
N ILE A 7 14.51 -6.18 5.38
CA ILE A 7 14.10 -4.78 5.18
C ILE A 7 12.70 -4.58 5.76
N SER A 8 12.54 -3.56 6.62
CA SER A 8 11.22 -3.22 7.13
C SER A 8 10.37 -2.66 5.99
N ASP A 9 9.06 -2.90 6.01
CA ASP A 9 8.13 -2.29 5.06
C ASP A 9 8.30 -0.75 5.01
N LYS A 10 8.70 -0.11 6.12
CA LYS A 10 8.98 1.34 6.18
C LYS A 10 10.20 1.73 5.34
N GLU A 11 11.23 0.90 5.37
CA GLU A 11 12.44 1.09 4.57
C GLU A 11 12.15 0.81 3.09
N ILE A 12 11.30 -0.17 2.76
CA ILE A 12 10.83 -0.39 1.39
C ILE A 12 10.10 0.86 0.88
N THR A 13 9.16 1.42 1.66
CA THR A 13 8.45 2.66 1.28
C THR A 13 9.39 3.84 1.08
N ARG A 14 10.48 3.92 1.86
CA ARG A 14 11.51 4.93 1.66
C ARG A 14 12.31 4.69 0.37
N CYS A 15 12.69 3.45 0.10
CA CYS A 15 13.50 3.09 -1.06
C CYS A 15 12.69 3.06 -2.37
N SER A 16 11.37 2.90 -2.31
CA SER A 16 10.52 2.85 -3.51
C SER A 16 10.34 4.21 -4.18
N GLY A 17 10.68 5.31 -3.50
CA GLY A 17 10.46 6.67 -4.00
C GLY A 17 8.98 7.09 -4.04
N ILE A 18 8.08 6.27 -3.47
CA ILE A 18 6.65 6.57 -3.49
C ILE A 18 6.31 7.85 -2.70
N LEU A 19 7.12 8.20 -1.70
CA LEU A 19 6.95 9.40 -0.90
C LEU A 19 7.20 10.69 -1.70
N ASP A 20 8.10 10.64 -2.68
CA ASP A 20 8.40 11.78 -3.55
C ASP A 20 7.32 12.05 -4.60
N LEU A 21 6.40 11.09 -4.79
CA LEU A 21 5.23 11.24 -5.67
C LEU A 21 4.02 11.85 -4.95
N LEU A 22 4.07 12.00 -3.63
CA LEU A 22 2.94 12.49 -2.84
C LEU A 22 2.95 14.02 -2.79
N GLU A 23 1.77 14.61 -2.95
CA GLU A 23 1.57 16.05 -2.85
C GLU A 23 0.82 16.41 -1.57
N ALA A 24 0.99 17.66 -1.12
CA ALA A 24 0.32 18.16 0.08
C ALA A 24 -1.20 18.14 -0.11
N GLY A 25 -1.91 17.44 0.77
CA GLY A 25 -3.37 17.25 0.70
C GLY A 25 -3.80 15.86 0.21
N ASP A 26 -2.86 15.01 -0.21
CA ASP A 26 -3.16 13.61 -0.50
C ASP A 26 -3.49 12.81 0.76
N SER A 27 -4.15 11.67 0.55
CA SER A 27 -4.45 10.69 1.59
C SER A 27 -3.93 9.32 1.19
N VAL A 28 -3.09 8.73 2.06
CA VAL A 28 -2.52 7.40 1.89
C VAL A 28 -3.24 6.40 2.79
N MET A 29 -3.67 5.28 2.22
CA MET A 29 -4.24 4.17 2.98
C MET A 29 -3.17 3.15 3.35
N ALA A 30 -3.12 2.73 4.61
CA ALA A 30 -2.16 1.73 5.10
C ALA A 30 -2.84 0.65 5.96
N ASP A 31 -2.28 -0.56 5.92
CA ASP A 31 -2.76 -1.67 6.76
C ASP A 31 -2.42 -1.46 8.25
N LYS A 32 -3.19 -2.13 9.11
CA LYS A 32 -2.99 -2.09 10.56
C LYS A 32 -1.59 -2.64 10.91
N GLY A 33 -0.82 -1.82 11.62
CA GLY A 33 0.57 -2.13 11.97
C GLY A 33 1.61 -1.47 11.05
N PHE A 34 1.16 -0.87 9.94
CA PHE A 34 2.01 -0.11 9.04
C PHE A 34 1.96 1.40 9.33
N ASP A 35 2.57 1.80 10.44
CA ASP A 35 2.65 3.21 10.83
C ASP A 35 3.77 3.95 10.06
N ILE A 36 3.39 4.58 8.95
CA ILE A 36 4.25 5.50 8.19
C ILE A 36 3.89 6.98 8.41
N GLY A 37 3.07 7.28 9.41
CA GLY A 37 2.58 8.64 9.67
C GLY A 37 3.72 9.65 9.88
N ASN A 38 4.79 9.22 10.56
CA ASN A 38 6.00 10.02 10.75
C ASN A 38 6.68 10.42 9.44
N MET A 39 6.60 9.57 8.40
CA MET A 39 7.20 9.85 7.09
C MET A 39 6.30 10.78 6.27
N LEU A 40 4.99 10.63 6.40
CA LEU A 40 3.98 11.40 5.67
C LEU A 40 3.77 12.83 6.21
N GLN A 41 4.05 13.05 7.50
CA GLN A 41 3.97 14.40 8.10
C GLN A 41 4.82 15.44 7.37
N VAL A 42 5.99 15.05 6.85
CA VAL A 42 6.89 15.95 6.11
C VAL A 42 6.26 16.42 4.80
N TYR A 43 5.38 15.61 4.21
CA TYR A 43 4.70 15.89 2.95
C TYR A 43 3.28 16.47 3.15
N ASN A 44 2.85 16.67 4.41
CA ASN A 44 1.50 17.13 4.77
C ASN A 44 0.40 16.23 4.15
N VAL A 45 0.61 14.91 4.23
CA VAL A 45 -0.27 13.85 3.72
C VAL A 45 -0.96 13.15 4.88
N GLU A 46 -2.25 12.85 4.72
CA GLU A 46 -3.03 12.15 5.76
C GLU A 46 -2.87 10.63 5.65
N LEU A 47 -2.62 9.96 6.79
CA LEU A 47 -2.59 8.50 6.86
C LEU A 47 -3.96 7.96 7.30
N ASN A 48 -4.63 7.27 6.39
CA ASN A 48 -5.92 6.64 6.61
C ASN A 48 -5.75 5.14 6.92
N ILE A 49 -5.85 4.79 8.21
CA ILE A 49 -5.85 3.38 8.66
C ILE A 49 -7.32 2.95 8.85
N PRO A 50 -7.82 1.97 8.08
CA PRO A 50 -9.20 1.51 8.20
C PRO A 50 -9.48 0.97 9.61
N PRO A 51 -10.56 1.41 10.28
CA PRO A 51 -10.94 0.90 11.59
C PRO A 51 -11.37 -0.57 11.47
N PHE A 52 -10.91 -1.40 12.41
CA PHE A 52 -11.32 -2.80 12.49
C PHE A 52 -12.66 -2.90 13.21
N LEU A 53 -13.59 -3.67 12.64
CA LEU A 53 -14.98 -3.89 13.10
C LEU A 53 -15.11 -4.59 14.48
N GLU A 54 -14.06 -4.61 15.31
CA GLU A 54 -14.05 -5.48 16.49
C GLU A 54 -14.62 -4.87 17.77
N ASN A 55 -14.79 -3.55 17.92
CA ASN A 55 -15.36 -3.03 19.19
C ASN A 55 -15.73 -1.53 19.21
N GLN A 56 -16.69 -1.08 18.41
CA GLN A 56 -17.23 0.27 18.60
C GLN A 56 -18.76 0.21 18.67
N GLY A 57 -19.27 0.48 19.87
CA GLY A 57 -20.69 0.59 20.14
C GLY A 57 -21.33 1.73 19.34
N GLN A 58 -22.55 1.48 18.87
CA GLN A 58 -23.51 2.43 18.31
C GLN A 58 -22.87 3.65 17.62
N TYR A 59 -22.34 3.44 16.40
CA TYR A 59 -21.97 4.56 15.54
C TYR A 59 -23.22 5.33 15.09
N SER A 60 -23.07 6.65 14.93
CA SER A 60 -24.06 7.46 14.22
C SER A 60 -24.10 7.05 12.75
N THR A 61 -25.26 7.19 12.10
CA THR A 61 -25.50 6.77 10.70
C THR A 61 -24.50 7.37 9.70
N GLN A 62 -23.92 8.54 10.00
CA GLN A 62 -22.88 9.18 9.19
C GLN A 62 -21.50 8.53 9.31
N ASP A 63 -21.11 8.08 10.51
CA ASP A 63 -19.82 7.43 10.74
C ASP A 63 -19.80 6.01 10.16
N GLU A 64 -20.96 5.34 10.15
CA GLU A 64 -21.14 4.05 9.47
C GLU A 64 -20.91 4.15 7.96
N GLN A 65 -21.41 5.21 7.31
CA GLN A 65 -21.23 5.40 5.87
C GLN A 65 -19.77 5.65 5.51
N LYS A 66 -19.07 6.52 6.27
CA LYS A 66 -17.64 6.77 6.05
C LYS A 66 -16.83 5.49 6.25
N THR A 67 -17.11 4.75 7.33
CA THR A 67 -16.45 3.47 7.62
C THR A 67 -16.69 2.44 6.53
N LYS A 68 -17.92 2.36 6.00
CA LYS A 68 -18.27 1.45 4.90
C LYS A 68 -17.55 1.80 3.59
N THR A 69 -17.41 3.09 3.28
CA THR A 69 -16.65 3.54 2.11
C THR A 69 -15.18 3.17 2.25
N ILE A 70 -14.57 3.45 3.41
CA ILE A 70 -13.18 3.12 3.70
C ILE A 70 -12.94 1.60 3.63
N ALA A 71 -13.85 0.79 4.20
CA ALA A 71 -13.77 -0.66 4.12
C ALA A 71 -13.91 -1.17 2.67
N SER A 72 -14.77 -0.55 1.87
CA SER A 72 -14.96 -0.91 0.46
C SER A 72 -13.71 -0.58 -0.37
N LEU A 73 -13.06 0.56 -0.10
CA LEU A 73 -11.78 0.93 -0.71
C LEU A 73 -10.67 -0.06 -0.33
N ARG A 74 -10.62 -0.50 0.93
CA ARG A 74 -9.68 -1.53 1.40
C ARG A 74 -9.84 -2.84 0.62
N ILE A 75 -11.07 -3.32 0.45
CA ILE A 75 -11.36 -4.55 -0.31
C ILE A 75 -10.84 -4.41 -1.74
N HIS A 76 -11.02 -3.26 -2.37
CA HIS A 76 -10.55 -3.02 -3.74
C HIS A 76 -9.03 -3.09 -3.84
N VAL A 77 -8.31 -2.48 -2.89
CA VAL A 77 -6.84 -2.52 -2.81
C VAL A 77 -6.36 -3.96 -2.58
N GLU A 78 -6.97 -4.71 -1.65
CA GLU A 78 -6.62 -6.11 -1.39
C GLU A 78 -6.86 -7.00 -2.61
N HIS A 79 -7.96 -6.78 -3.35
CA HIS A 79 -8.21 -7.46 -4.61
C HIS A 79 -7.15 -7.11 -5.66
N ALA A 80 -6.77 -5.85 -5.82
CA ALA A 80 -5.72 -5.47 -6.76
C ALA A 80 -4.38 -6.15 -6.43
N ILE A 81 -3.99 -6.18 -5.15
CA ILE A 81 -2.77 -6.88 -4.70
C ILE A 81 -2.87 -8.38 -4.95
N ARG A 82 -4.02 -8.99 -4.61
CA ARG A 82 -4.28 -10.41 -4.86
C ARG A 82 -4.17 -10.72 -6.35
N THR A 83 -4.80 -9.93 -7.20
CA THR A 83 -4.72 -10.05 -8.66
C THR A 83 -3.27 -10.02 -9.11
N VAL A 84 -2.47 -9.03 -8.69
CA VAL A 84 -1.04 -8.95 -9.05
C VAL A 84 -0.27 -10.22 -8.64
N LYS A 85 -0.57 -10.79 -7.46
CA LYS A 85 0.02 -12.06 -6.99
C LYS A 85 -0.46 -13.27 -7.80
N GLU A 86 -1.76 -13.38 -8.06
CA GLU A 86 -2.38 -14.49 -8.80
C GLU A 86 -1.94 -14.52 -10.26
N TYR A 87 -1.71 -13.36 -10.87
CA TYR A 87 -1.21 -13.28 -12.24
C TYR A 87 0.30 -13.50 -12.36
N HIS A 88 1.00 -13.81 -11.26
CA HIS A 88 2.43 -14.10 -11.28
C HIS A 88 3.24 -12.98 -11.98
N PHE A 89 2.74 -11.73 -11.90
CA PHE A 89 3.29 -10.60 -12.66
C PHE A 89 4.77 -10.36 -12.35
N PHE A 90 5.17 -10.63 -11.10
CA PHE A 90 6.54 -10.54 -10.61
C PHE A 90 7.24 -11.90 -10.44
N ASP A 91 6.58 -13.00 -10.84
CA ASP A 91 7.08 -14.38 -10.68
C ASP A 91 7.88 -14.86 -11.90
N SER A 92 7.83 -14.10 -13.00
CA SER A 92 8.60 -14.44 -14.18
C SER A 92 10.07 -14.11 -13.93
N ASP A 93 10.90 -15.13 -13.75
CA ASP A 93 12.32 -15.04 -14.09
C ASP A 93 12.39 -14.53 -15.53
N VAL A 94 12.94 -13.33 -15.75
CA VAL A 94 13.35 -12.93 -17.08
C VAL A 94 14.50 -13.87 -17.43
N PRO A 95 14.33 -14.82 -18.37
CA PRO A 95 15.41 -15.73 -18.69
C PRO A 95 16.58 -14.89 -19.19
N LEU A 96 17.78 -15.10 -18.64
CA LEU A 96 19.01 -14.39 -19.04
C LEU A 96 19.28 -14.46 -20.56
N SER A 97 18.62 -15.37 -21.29
CA SER A 97 18.66 -15.48 -22.75
C SER A 97 18.00 -14.32 -23.50
N THR A 98 17.13 -13.50 -22.88
CA THR A 98 16.51 -12.34 -23.55
C THR A 98 17.25 -11.02 -23.32
N LEU A 99 18.26 -10.99 -22.44
CA LEU A 99 19.04 -9.76 -22.16
C LEU A 99 19.93 -9.32 -23.34
N GLY A 100 20.17 -10.22 -24.31
CA GLY A 100 21.01 -9.94 -25.50
C GLY A 100 20.29 -9.24 -26.66
N SER A 101 18.95 -9.10 -26.64
CA SER A 101 18.20 -8.57 -27.80
C SER A 101 17.63 -7.17 -27.60
N VAL A 102 17.89 -6.52 -26.46
CA VAL A 102 17.43 -5.14 -26.16
C VAL A 102 18.50 -4.10 -26.50
N ASN A 103 19.48 -4.46 -27.33
CA ASN A 103 20.45 -3.51 -27.88
C ASN A 103 20.63 -3.65 -29.39
N GLN A 104 19.52 -3.78 -30.14
CA GLN A 104 19.53 -3.60 -31.59
C GLN A 104 18.38 -2.71 -32.05
#